data_AF-A0A524NMB9-F1
#
_entry.id   AF-A0A524NMB9-F1
#
_cell.length_a   1.000
_cell.length_b   1.000
_cell.length_c   1.000
_cell.angle_alpha   90.00
_cell.angle_beta   90.00
_cell.angle_gamma   90.00
#
_symmetry.space_group_name_H-M   'P 1'
#
loop_
_entity.id
_entity.type
_entity.pdbx_description
1 polymer ?
#
loop_
_entity_poly.entity_id
_entity_poly.type
_entity_poly.pdbx_seq_one_letter_code
_entity_poly.pdbx_strand_id
1 'polypeptide(L)'
;MESIKDIRKLLDRFYLGETTLEEERRMKEYFSSTKVPEEFIPDRDLFRSMDPGNEAIHVPINLDQKILAGIDREERKMTRTRRISVFSLSGLAAGLLVVIALYTGYFRNGNSARLAMQDTYENPQDAYEEAKRTLAYVSAKLNTGTDELKHVQQVSKAASDPLKSLSKINKGSRELSLLGQIQRVNDIKQ
;
A
#
# COMPACT_ATOMS: atom_id res chain seq x y z
N MET A 1 23.79 13.07 50.36
CA MET A 1 23.99 12.26 49.13
C MET A 1 22.69 11.56 48.87
N GLU A 2 21.95 11.99 47.87
CA GLU A 2 20.71 11.31 47.46
C GLU A 2 21.05 9.90 46.97
N SER A 3 20.18 8.94 47.29
CA SER A 3 20.36 7.56 46.86
C SER A 3 20.08 7.46 45.36
N ILE A 4 20.99 6.84 44.62
CA ILE A 4 20.83 6.53 43.19
C ILE A 4 19.48 5.84 42.89
N LYS A 5 18.97 5.05 43.84
CA LYS A 5 17.67 4.37 43.72
C LYS A 5 16.49 5.34 43.71
N ASP A 6 16.58 6.44 44.44
CA ASP A 6 15.51 7.43 44.53
C ASP A 6 15.41 8.23 43.22
N ILE A 7 16.55 8.62 42.66
CA ILE A 7 16.63 9.27 41.34
C ILE A 7 16.11 8.34 40.24
N ARG A 8 16.51 7.06 40.25
CA ARG A 8 16.00 6.07 39.28
C ARG A 8 14.47 5.97 39.31
N LYS A 9 13.88 5.83 40.51
CA LYS A 9 12.43 5.76 40.68
C LYS A 9 11.74 7.04 40.20
N LEU A 10 12.36 8.19 40.41
CA LEU A 10 11.85 9.48 39.95
C LEU A 10 11.88 9.60 38.42
N LEU A 11 12.96 9.11 37.80
CA LEU A 11 13.12 9.06 36.35
C LEU A 11 12.07 8.16 35.69
N ASP A 12 11.82 6.99 36.26
CA ASP A 12 10.80 6.06 35.77
C ASP A 12 9.41 6.72 35.78
N ARG A 13 9.07 7.45 36.86
CA ARG A 13 7.82 8.22 36.94
C ARG A 13 7.78 9.40 35.97
N PHE A 14 8.91 10.06 35.72
CA PHE A 14 9.00 11.15 34.76
C PHE A 14 8.67 10.66 33.35
N TYR A 15 9.23 9.51 32.95
CA TYR A 15 8.91 8.91 31.64
C TYR A 15 7.46 8.44 31.51
N LEU A 16 6.81 8.13 32.63
CA LEU A 16 5.37 7.85 32.67
C LEU A 16 4.50 9.11 32.74
N GLY A 17 5.09 10.30 32.91
CA GLY A 17 4.36 11.56 33.07
C GLY A 17 3.65 11.70 34.42
N GLU A 18 4.11 11.02 35.46
CA GLU A 18 3.51 10.98 36.81
C GLU A 18 4.24 11.87 37.83
N THR A 19 5.16 12.72 37.38
CA THR A 19 5.94 13.61 38.24
C THR A 19 5.22 14.92 38.53
N THR A 20 5.53 15.51 39.68
CA THR A 20 5.10 16.86 40.06
C THR A 20 6.17 17.89 39.68
N LEU A 21 5.79 19.17 39.56
CA LEU A 21 6.73 20.26 39.23
C LEU A 21 7.90 20.37 40.23
N GLU A 22 7.65 20.11 41.51
CA GLU A 22 8.68 20.11 42.55
C GLU A 22 9.70 18.96 42.36
N GLU A 23 9.22 17.78 41.97
CA GLU A 23 10.06 16.62 41.66
C GLU A 23 10.91 16.86 40.41
N GLU A 24 10.33 17.44 39.36
CA GLU A 24 11.04 17.79 38.12
C GLU A 24 12.11 18.86 38.36
N ARG A 25 11.83 19.86 39.20
CA ARG A 25 12.81 20.88 39.57
C ARG A 25 14.02 20.27 40.28
N ARG A 26 13.79 19.33 41.20
CA ARG A 26 14.87 18.59 41.89
C ARG A 26 15.68 17.76 40.91
N MET A 27 15.02 17.08 39.98
CA MET A 27 15.69 16.28 38.96
C MET A 27 16.55 17.14 38.01
N LYS A 28 16.04 18.31 37.62
CA LYS A 28 16.80 19.30 36.86
C LYS A 28 18.05 19.78 37.63
N GLU A 29 17.92 20.04 38.93
CA GLU A 29 19.05 20.42 39.78
C GLU A 29 20.09 19.29 39.90
N TYR A 30 19.64 18.05 40.08
CA TYR A 30 20.51 16.87 40.11
C TYR A 30 21.34 16.72 38.82
N PHE A 31 20.68 16.80 37.65
CA PHE A 31 21.32 16.68 36.34
C PHE A 31 22.07 17.94 35.87
N SER A 32 21.91 19.08 36.55
CA SER A 32 22.76 20.25 36.33
C SER A 32 24.19 20.04 36.85
N SER A 33 24.38 19.15 37.83
CA SER A 33 25.68 18.88 38.44
C SER A 33 26.65 18.16 37.49
N THR A 34 27.96 18.37 37.66
CA THR A 34 29.01 17.82 36.77
C THR A 34 29.27 16.33 37.01
N LYS A 35 28.93 15.80 38.19
CA LYS A 35 29.22 14.41 38.59
C LYS A 35 27.93 13.60 38.73
N VAL A 36 27.53 12.98 37.62
CA VAL A 36 26.40 12.05 37.55
C VAL A 36 26.94 10.65 37.23
N PRO A 37 26.41 9.56 37.83
CA PRO A 37 26.77 8.19 37.47
C PRO A 37 26.68 7.92 35.96
N GLU A 38 27.51 7.01 35.45
CA GLU A 38 27.55 6.67 34.00
C GLU A 38 26.18 6.26 33.44
N GLU A 39 25.37 5.58 34.26
CA GLU A 39 24.03 5.12 33.88
C GLU A 39 23.04 6.25 33.56
N PHE A 40 23.25 7.46 34.09
CA PHE A 40 22.36 8.61 33.86
C PHE A 40 22.99 9.71 33.00
N ILE A 41 24.11 9.42 32.32
CA ILE A 41 24.68 10.34 31.32
C ILE A 41 23.67 10.66 30.21
N PRO A 42 22.93 9.69 29.63
CA PRO A 42 21.93 9.99 28.60
C PRO A 42 20.82 10.91 29.11
N ASP A 43 20.37 10.66 30.34
CA ASP A 43 19.29 11.43 30.96
C ASP A 43 19.74 12.86 31.24
N ARG A 44 20.98 13.03 31.74
CA ARG A 44 21.59 14.34 31.93
C ARG A 44 21.62 15.14 30.63
N ASP A 45 22.01 14.52 29.53
CA ASP A 45 22.11 15.19 28.23
C ASP A 45 20.71 15.57 27.70
N LEU A 46 19.69 14.73 27.94
CA LEU A 46 18.28 15.06 27.70
C LEU A 46 17.86 16.30 28.50
N PHE A 47 18.05 16.31 29.83
CA PHE A 47 17.66 17.45 30.67
C PHE A 47 18.39 18.75 30.29
N ARG A 48 19.65 18.66 29.83
CA ARG A 48 20.40 19.81 29.29
C ARG A 48 19.84 20.31 27.96
N SER A 49 19.37 19.42 27.09
CA SER A 49 18.72 19.82 25.84
C SER A 49 17.40 20.56 26.05
N MET A 50 16.72 20.29 27.17
CA MET A 50 15.46 20.91 27.55
C MET A 50 15.64 22.23 28.32
N ASP A 51 16.88 22.63 28.64
CA ASP A 51 17.12 23.86 29.38
C ASP A 51 16.76 25.07 28.49
N PRO A 52 15.86 25.98 28.92
CA PRO A 52 15.45 27.14 28.12
C PRO A 52 16.59 28.13 27.81
N GLY A 53 17.74 28.00 28.46
CA GLY A 53 18.96 28.75 28.11
C GLY A 53 19.72 28.18 26.92
N ASN A 54 19.38 26.97 26.47
CA ASN A 54 19.92 26.37 25.25
C ASN A 54 19.22 27.00 24.04
N GLU A 55 19.97 27.21 22.96
CA GLU A 55 19.54 27.99 21.78
C GLU A 55 18.08 27.69 21.40
N ALA A 56 17.26 28.73 21.36
CA ALA A 56 15.87 28.61 20.94
C ALA A 56 15.83 27.91 19.58
N ILE A 57 15.36 26.66 19.57
CA ILE A 57 15.25 25.87 18.35
C ILE A 57 14.43 26.70 17.38
N HIS A 58 15.03 27.06 16.24
CA HIS A 58 14.39 27.91 15.25
C HIS A 58 13.15 27.19 14.69
N VAL A 59 11.97 27.57 15.19
CA VAL A 59 10.70 27.08 14.68
C VAL A 59 10.41 27.81 13.35
N PRO A 60 10.23 27.08 12.24
CA PRO A 60 9.94 27.72 10.97
C PRO A 60 8.58 28.43 11.04
N ILE A 61 8.56 29.69 10.58
CA ILE A 61 7.41 30.63 10.63
C ILE A 61 6.11 30.03 10.08
N ASN A 62 6.19 29.09 9.14
CA ASN A 62 5.04 28.48 8.45
C ASN A 62 4.67 27.08 8.98
N LEU A 63 5.19 26.66 10.14
CA LEU A 63 4.90 25.34 10.68
C LEU A 63 3.40 25.17 11.00
N ASP A 64 2.81 26.15 11.66
CA ASP A 64 1.40 26.13 12.06
C ASP A 64 0.48 25.99 10.85
N GLN A 65 0.73 26.79 9.81
CA GLN A 65 -0.03 26.71 8.55
C GLN A 65 0.13 25.34 7.88
N LYS A 66 1.33 24.74 7.90
CA LYS A 66 1.56 23.41 7.34
C LYS A 66 0.81 22.33 8.12
N ILE A 67 0.78 22.42 9.45
CA ILE A 67 0.05 21.48 10.31
C ILE A 67 -1.45 21.58 10.02
N LEU A 68 -2.01 22.81 10.05
CA LEU A 68 -3.42 23.06 9.77
C LEU A 68 -3.80 22.57 8.36
N ALA A 69 -2.99 22.87 7.35
CA ALA A 69 -3.22 22.39 5.98
C ALA A 69 -3.15 20.86 5.88
N GLY A 70 -2.32 20.19 6.70
CA GLY A 70 -2.25 18.74 6.79
C GLY A 70 -3.52 18.13 7.36
N ILE A 71 -4.06 18.71 8.44
CA ILE A 71 -5.31 18.29 9.07
C ILE A 71 -6.48 18.44 8.09
N ASP A 72 -6.62 19.61 7.48
CA ASP A 72 -7.68 19.89 6.49
C ASP A 72 -7.64 18.91 5.31
N ARG A 73 -6.44 18.54 4.85
CA ARG A 73 -6.26 17.63 3.72
C ARG A 73 -6.76 16.23 4.04
N GLU A 74 -6.48 15.72 5.23
CA GLU A 74 -6.91 14.39 5.64
C GLU A 74 -8.43 14.34 5.88
N GLU A 75 -9.02 15.38 6.48
CA GLU A 75 -10.47 15.48 6.64
C GLU A 75 -11.21 15.50 5.29
N ARG A 76 -10.70 16.28 4.32
CA ARG A 76 -11.27 16.34 2.96
C ARG A 76 -11.16 15.02 2.20
N LYS A 77 -10.10 14.24 2.42
CA LYS A 77 -9.98 12.91 1.80
C LYS A 77 -11.04 11.96 2.32
N MET A 78 -11.24 11.88 3.64
CA MET A 78 -12.21 10.98 4.26
C MET A 78 -13.65 11.28 3.82
N THR A 79 -14.01 12.57 3.74
CA THR A 79 -15.36 12.99 3.29
C THR A 79 -15.58 12.71 1.80
N ARG A 80 -14.55 12.89 0.96
CA ARG A 80 -14.61 12.61 -0.48
C ARG A 80 -14.76 11.12 -0.80
N THR A 81 -13.99 10.24 -0.16
CA THR A 81 -14.13 8.78 -0.35
C THR A 81 -15.49 8.28 0.11
N ARG A 82 -16.01 8.79 1.23
CA ARG A 82 -17.36 8.44 1.71
C ARG A 82 -18.43 8.82 0.69
N ARG A 83 -18.41 10.05 0.14
CA ARG A 83 -19.40 10.50 -0.86
C ARG A 83 -19.35 9.68 -2.15
N ILE A 84 -18.16 9.38 -2.68
CA ILE A 84 -18.01 8.59 -3.92
C ILE A 84 -18.58 7.17 -3.73
N SER A 85 -18.38 6.55 -2.57
CA SER A 85 -18.95 5.24 -2.25
C SER A 85 -20.49 5.25 -2.27
N VAL A 86 -21.14 6.24 -1.65
CA VAL A 86 -22.62 6.31 -1.63
C VAL A 86 -23.21 6.56 -3.02
N PHE A 87 -22.57 7.41 -3.84
CA PHE A 87 -22.99 7.65 -5.23
C PHE A 87 -22.72 6.45 -6.15
N SER A 88 -21.68 5.65 -5.89
CA SER A 88 -21.46 4.41 -6.63
C SER A 88 -22.51 3.34 -6.29
N LEU A 89 -22.98 3.29 -5.04
CA LEU A 89 -24.06 2.38 -4.63
C LEU A 89 -25.43 2.84 -5.16
N SER A 90 -25.67 4.15 -5.32
CA SER A 90 -26.94 4.67 -5.81
C SER A 90 -27.22 4.27 -7.27
N GLY A 91 -26.18 4.12 -8.10
CA GLY A 91 -26.33 3.60 -9.46
C GLY A 91 -26.88 2.17 -9.51
N LEU A 92 -26.45 1.32 -8.57
CA LEU A 92 -26.91 -0.07 -8.46
C LEU A 92 -28.37 -0.14 -7.98
N ALA A 93 -28.74 0.71 -7.01
CA ALA A 93 -30.12 0.86 -6.56
C ALA A 93 -31.05 1.39 -7.68
N ALA A 94 -30.61 2.38 -8.45
CA ALA A 94 -31.37 2.91 -9.59
C ALA A 94 -31.57 1.83 -10.67
N GLY A 95 -30.54 1.05 -10.99
CA GLY A 95 -30.64 -0.08 -11.93
C GLY A 95 -31.64 -1.14 -11.46
N LEU A 96 -31.59 -1.52 -10.18
CA LEU A 96 -32.57 -2.46 -9.60
C LEU A 96 -34.00 -1.91 -9.64
N LEU A 97 -34.20 -0.64 -9.36
CA LEU A 97 -35.53 0.00 -9.45
C LEU A 97 -36.06 -0.03 -10.89
N VAL A 98 -35.22 0.21 -11.90
CA VAL A 98 -35.61 0.08 -13.32
C VAL A 98 -36.00 -1.36 -13.66
N VAL A 99 -35.21 -2.34 -13.23
CA VAL A 99 -35.51 -3.77 -13.45
C VAL A 99 -36.83 -4.17 -12.77
N ILE A 100 -37.07 -3.72 -11.53
CA ILE A 100 -38.31 -3.99 -10.80
C ILE A 100 -39.51 -3.32 -11.49
N ALA A 101 -39.35 -2.08 -11.96
CA ALA A 101 -40.39 -1.35 -12.68
C ALA A 101 -40.73 -2.04 -14.02
N LEU A 102 -39.73 -2.49 -14.76
CA LEU A 102 -39.92 -3.26 -16.00
C LEU A 102 -40.57 -4.63 -15.71
N TYR A 103 -40.13 -5.34 -14.68
CA TYR A 103 -40.69 -6.64 -14.30
C TYR A 103 -42.17 -6.54 -13.90
N THR A 104 -42.50 -5.57 -13.05
CA THR A 104 -43.88 -5.36 -12.59
C THR A 104 -44.77 -4.75 -13.68
N GLY A 105 -44.24 -3.86 -14.53
CA GLY A 105 -45.00 -3.20 -15.59
C GLY A 105 -45.22 -4.04 -16.85
N TYR A 106 -44.20 -4.76 -17.34
CA TYR A 106 -44.25 -5.53 -18.59
C TYR A 106 -44.53 -7.02 -18.39
N PHE A 107 -43.94 -7.65 -17.37
CA PHE A 107 -43.99 -9.12 -17.23
C PHE A 107 -45.14 -9.60 -16.35
N ARG A 108 -45.56 -8.80 -15.35
CA ARG A 108 -46.64 -9.18 -14.42
C ARG A 108 -48.03 -8.81 -14.94
N ASN A 109 -48.16 -7.72 -15.69
CA ASN A 109 -49.39 -7.34 -16.38
C ASN A 109 -49.43 -8.10 -17.71
N GLY A 110 -50.08 -9.27 -17.72
CA GLY A 110 -50.06 -10.27 -18.80
C GLY A 110 -50.65 -9.86 -20.16
N ASN A 111 -50.19 -8.75 -20.75
CA ASN A 111 -50.22 -8.57 -22.18
C ASN A 111 -48.92 -9.10 -22.78
N SER A 112 -48.79 -10.43 -22.75
CA SER A 112 -47.94 -11.16 -23.67
C SER A 112 -48.52 -11.02 -25.08
N ALA A 113 -48.57 -9.80 -25.62
CA ALA A 113 -48.49 -9.60 -27.04
C ALA A 113 -47.11 -10.11 -27.39
N ARG A 114 -47.08 -11.40 -27.78
CA ARG A 114 -45.93 -12.10 -28.33
C ARG A 114 -45.05 -11.07 -29.03
N LEU A 115 -43.87 -10.83 -28.48
CA LEU A 115 -42.72 -10.51 -29.30
C LEU A 115 -42.63 -11.71 -30.24
N ALA A 116 -43.41 -11.67 -31.31
CA ALA A 116 -43.30 -12.63 -32.37
C ALA A 116 -41.84 -12.50 -32.78
N MET A 117 -41.07 -13.55 -32.50
CA MET A 117 -39.75 -13.73 -33.06
C MET A 117 -39.99 -13.69 -34.56
N GLN A 118 -39.87 -12.49 -35.13
CA GLN A 118 -40.05 -12.26 -36.54
C GLN A 118 -38.76 -12.77 -37.13
N ASP A 119 -38.82 -13.95 -37.74
CA ASP A 119 -37.67 -14.54 -38.41
C ASP A 119 -37.04 -13.49 -39.32
N THR A 120 -35.75 -13.21 -39.10
CA THR A 120 -35.01 -12.16 -39.83
C THR A 120 -34.81 -12.55 -41.30
N TYR A 121 -34.98 -13.83 -41.63
CA TYR A 121 -34.89 -14.37 -42.98
C TYR A 121 -36.10 -15.28 -43.25
N GLU A 122 -36.76 -15.08 -44.38
CA GLU A 122 -37.89 -15.93 -44.80
C GLU A 122 -37.44 -17.30 -45.30
N ASN A 123 -36.19 -17.40 -45.78
CA ASN A 123 -35.60 -18.62 -46.30
C ASN A 123 -34.46 -19.11 -45.38
N PRO A 124 -34.56 -20.34 -44.83
CA PRO A 124 -33.54 -20.89 -43.93
C PRO A 124 -32.17 -21.05 -44.60
N GLN A 125 -32.12 -21.20 -45.92
CA GLN A 125 -30.86 -21.34 -46.65
C GLN A 125 -30.05 -20.04 -46.66
N ASP A 126 -30.72 -18.89 -46.84
CA ASP A 126 -30.06 -17.57 -46.86
C ASP A 126 -29.51 -17.22 -45.48
N ALA A 127 -30.25 -17.56 -44.41
CA ALA A 127 -29.77 -17.41 -43.04
C ALA A 127 -28.51 -18.24 -42.77
N TYR A 128 -28.46 -19.47 -43.29
CA TYR A 128 -27.30 -20.35 -43.14
C TYR A 128 -26.06 -19.79 -43.86
N GLU A 129 -26.24 -19.29 -45.08
CA GLU A 129 -25.14 -18.68 -45.84
C GLU A 129 -24.60 -17.43 -45.15
N GLU A 130 -25.47 -16.57 -44.64
CA GLU A 130 -25.06 -15.34 -43.97
C GLU A 130 -24.41 -15.64 -42.61
N ALA A 131 -24.92 -16.62 -41.86
CA ALA A 131 -24.28 -17.12 -40.65
C ALA A 131 -22.87 -17.64 -40.94
N LYS A 132 -22.70 -18.42 -42.01
CA LYS A 132 -21.39 -18.94 -42.44
C LYS A 132 -20.42 -17.81 -42.81
N ARG A 133 -20.88 -16.80 -43.55
CA ARG A 133 -20.08 -15.61 -43.88
C ARG A 133 -19.67 -14.84 -42.63
N THR A 134 -20.61 -14.64 -41.70
CA THR A 134 -20.35 -13.93 -40.44
C THR A 134 -19.33 -14.67 -39.59
N LEU A 135 -19.48 -15.99 -39.43
CA LEU A 135 -18.52 -16.82 -38.69
C LEU A 135 -17.13 -16.81 -39.34
N ALA A 136 -17.05 -16.86 -40.67
CA ALA A 136 -15.78 -16.75 -41.39
C ALA A 136 -15.12 -15.37 -41.18
N TYR A 137 -15.90 -14.29 -41.23
CA TYR A 137 -15.41 -12.94 -40.96
C TYR A 137 -14.88 -12.78 -39.53
N VAL A 138 -15.63 -13.27 -38.53
CA VAL A 138 -15.21 -13.25 -37.12
C VAL A 138 -13.95 -14.08 -36.93
N SER A 139 -13.86 -15.27 -37.53
CA SER A 139 -12.66 -16.10 -37.49
C SER A 139 -11.44 -15.39 -38.08
N ALA A 140 -11.60 -14.74 -39.23
CA ALA A 140 -10.53 -13.95 -39.84
C ALA A 140 -10.06 -12.82 -38.91
N LYS A 141 -10.99 -12.08 -38.30
CA LYS A 141 -10.65 -11.00 -37.35
C LYS A 141 -9.95 -11.50 -36.09
N LEU A 142 -10.37 -12.64 -35.54
CA LEU A 142 -9.69 -13.26 -34.40
C LEU A 142 -8.27 -13.72 -34.76
N ASN A 143 -8.09 -14.32 -35.93
CA ASN A 143 -6.77 -14.72 -36.42
C ASN A 143 -5.84 -13.52 -36.63
N THR A 144 -6.35 -12.41 -37.17
CA THR A 144 -5.56 -11.17 -37.29
C THR A 144 -5.24 -10.58 -35.91
N GLY A 145 -6.20 -10.50 -34.99
CA GLY A 145 -5.98 -9.94 -33.66
C GLY A 145 -5.02 -10.77 -32.79
N THR A 146 -4.93 -12.08 -33.03
CA THR A 146 -3.99 -12.96 -32.34
C THR A 146 -2.59 -12.99 -32.98
N ASP A 147 -2.43 -12.46 -34.19
CA ASP A 147 -1.12 -12.36 -34.86
C ASP A 147 -0.18 -11.37 -34.14
N GLU A 148 -0.73 -10.27 -33.60
CA GLU A 148 0.02 -9.29 -32.79
C GLU A 148 0.63 -9.92 -31.52
N LEU A 149 -0.01 -10.97 -30.98
CA LEU A 149 0.49 -11.70 -29.81
C LEU A 149 1.77 -12.51 -30.12
N LYS A 150 2.08 -12.78 -31.40
CA LYS A 150 3.36 -13.43 -31.78
C LYS A 150 4.55 -12.56 -31.44
N HIS A 151 4.45 -11.24 -31.57
CA HIS A 151 5.52 -10.31 -31.19
C HIS A 151 5.75 -10.32 -29.67
N VAL A 152 4.68 -10.38 -28.88
CA VAL A 152 4.78 -10.53 -27.41
C VAL A 152 5.44 -11.86 -27.04
N GLN A 153 5.16 -12.93 -27.77
CA GLN A 153 5.81 -14.23 -27.58
C GLN A 153 7.32 -14.20 -27.94
N GLN A 154 7.71 -13.44 -28.97
CA GLN A 154 9.12 -13.25 -29.33
C GLN A 154 9.85 -12.40 -28.29
N VAL A 155 9.23 -11.33 -27.81
CA VAL A 155 9.80 -10.47 -26.75
C VAL A 155 9.96 -11.24 -25.45
N SER A 156 8.98 -12.05 -25.05
CA SER A 156 9.10 -12.89 -23.85
C SER A 156 10.18 -13.96 -23.98
N LYS A 157 10.35 -14.59 -25.14
CA LYS A 157 11.48 -15.49 -25.41
C LYS A 157 12.82 -14.76 -25.34
N ALA A 158 12.95 -13.62 -26.02
CA ALA A 158 14.17 -12.81 -26.04
C ALA A 158 14.56 -12.28 -24.65
N ALA A 159 13.59 -11.94 -23.80
CA ALA A 159 13.85 -11.54 -22.41
C ALA A 159 14.25 -12.73 -21.51
N SER A 160 13.73 -13.93 -21.78
CA SER A 160 13.96 -15.12 -20.94
C SER A 160 15.36 -15.76 -21.11
N ASP A 161 15.97 -15.65 -22.29
CA ASP A 161 17.24 -16.33 -22.59
C ASP A 161 18.47 -15.71 -21.89
N PRO A 162 18.61 -14.38 -21.80
CA PRO A 162 19.64 -13.74 -20.97
C PRO A 162 19.47 -14.07 -19.48
N LEU A 163 18.23 -14.15 -18.99
CA LEU A 163 17.92 -14.46 -17.58
C LEU A 163 18.33 -15.89 -17.19
N LYS A 164 18.23 -16.86 -18.11
CA LYS A 164 18.74 -18.22 -17.88
C LYS A 164 20.26 -18.24 -17.71
N SER A 165 20.98 -17.43 -18.47
CA SER A 165 22.44 -17.32 -18.38
C SER A 165 22.87 -16.68 -17.06
N LEU A 166 22.16 -15.63 -16.61
CA LEU A 166 22.38 -15.01 -15.30
C LEU A 166 22.09 -15.97 -14.13
N SER A 167 21.07 -16.83 -14.26
CA SER A 167 20.79 -17.87 -13.26
C SER A 167 21.93 -18.90 -13.13
N LYS A 168 22.56 -19.29 -14.24
CA LYS A 168 23.72 -20.20 -14.23
C LYS A 168 24.93 -19.56 -13.56
N ILE A 169 25.20 -18.28 -13.83
CA ILE A 169 26.30 -17.52 -13.21
C ILE A 169 26.11 -17.44 -11.69
N ASN A 170 24.89 -17.16 -11.21
CA ASN A 170 24.58 -17.11 -9.77
C ASN A 170 24.73 -18.48 -9.08
N LYS A 171 24.44 -19.59 -9.78
CA LYS A 171 24.69 -20.93 -9.23
C LYS A 171 26.19 -21.20 -9.09
N GLY A 172 26.98 -20.91 -10.12
CA GLY A 172 28.44 -21.10 -10.09
C GLY A 172 29.12 -20.29 -8.99
N SER A 173 28.70 -19.03 -8.77
CA SER A 173 29.27 -18.20 -7.71
C SER A 173 28.98 -18.73 -6.30
N ARG A 174 27.81 -19.36 -6.08
CA ARG A 174 27.48 -20.02 -4.81
C ARG A 174 28.34 -21.25 -4.56
N GLU A 175 28.55 -22.08 -5.57
CA GLU A 175 29.43 -23.26 -5.45
C GLU A 175 30.87 -22.85 -5.11
N LEU A 176 31.39 -21.80 -5.75
CA LEU A 176 32.70 -21.24 -5.45
C LEU A 176 32.79 -20.66 -4.03
N SER A 177 31.72 -20.00 -3.54
CA SER A 177 31.67 -19.51 -2.17
C SER A 177 31.69 -20.65 -1.15
N LEU A 178 31.02 -21.77 -1.44
CA LEU A 178 31.02 -22.96 -0.57
C LEU A 178 32.42 -23.60 -0.54
N LEU A 179 33.09 -23.72 -1.68
CA LEU A 179 34.47 -24.21 -1.75
C LEU A 179 35.43 -23.32 -0.94
N GLY A 180 35.30 -21.99 -1.04
CA GLY A 180 36.12 -21.05 -0.26
C GLY A 180 35.84 -21.06 1.25
N GLN A 181 34.65 -21.51 1.68
CA GLN A 181 34.36 -21.75 3.10
C GLN A 181 35.01 -23.05 3.59
N ILE A 182 34.95 -24.12 2.79
CA ILE A 182 35.58 -25.40 3.12
C ILE A 182 37.10 -25.26 3.24
N GLN A 183 37.73 -24.51 2.33
CA GLN A 183 39.18 -24.30 2.36
C GLN A 183 39.62 -23.51 3.59
N ARG A 184 38.89 -22.44 3.96
CA ARG A 184 39.13 -21.69 5.19
C ARG A 184 38.96 -22.52 6.46
N VAL A 185 38.03 -23.48 6.47
CA VAL A 185 37.84 -24.38 7.62
C VAL A 185 38.98 -25.40 7.74
N ASN A 186 39.61 -25.77 6.62
CA ASN A 186 40.72 -26.72 6.61
C ASN A 186 42.04 -26.08 7.08
N ASP A 187 42.26 -24.79 6.76
CA ASP A 187 43.44 -24.03 7.22
C ASP A 187 43.42 -23.71 8.73
N ILE A 188 42.27 -23.80 9.41
CA ILE A 188 42.13 -23.58 10.86
C ILE A 188 42.43 -24.86 11.66
N LYS A 189 42.57 -26.02 11.00
CA LYS A 189 42.80 -27.33 11.64
C LYS A 189 44.25 -27.84 11.57
N GLN A 190 45.18 -27.05 11.04
CA GLN A 190 46.63 -27.27 11.19
C GLN A 190 47.20 -26.28 12.21
#